data_AF-A0A7C5FF86-F1
#
_entry.id   AF-A0A7C5FF86-F1
#
_cell.length_a   1.000
_cell.length_b   1.000
_cell.length_c   1.000
_cell.angle_alpha   90.00
_cell.angle_beta   90.00
_cell.angle_gamma   90.00
#
_symmetry.space_group_name_H-M   'P 1'
#
loop_
_entity.id
_entity.type
_entity.pdbx_description
1 polymer ?
#
loop_
_entity_poly.entity_id
_entity_poly.type
_entity_poly.pdbx_seq_one_letter_code
_entity_poly.pdbx_strand_id
1 'polypeptide(L)'
;MRRRGLGLFAIAVSGAVLACSSTALLRRDISQGELLYRQKCRSCHNLVNPKKLSDEEWELQLETMGMKSKLSSGENQLIWEYLASHN
;
A
#
# COMPACT_ATOMS: atom_id res chain seq x y z
N MET A 1 18.28 20.01 61.13
CA MET A 1 17.02 20.13 61.90
C MET A 1 15.92 20.63 60.97
N ARG A 2 14.73 19.98 61.05
CA ARG A 2 13.34 20.43 60.77
C ARG A 2 13.17 21.67 59.86
N ARG A 3 12.36 21.61 58.79
CA ARG A 3 10.87 21.49 58.79
C ARG A 3 10.45 20.89 57.43
N ARG A 4 9.81 19.72 57.36
CA ARG A 4 8.34 19.48 57.37
C ARG A 4 7.53 20.56 56.62
N GLY A 5 7.06 20.19 55.43
CA GLY A 5 6.02 20.90 54.67
C GLY A 5 5.22 19.90 53.85
N LEU A 6 4.35 19.15 54.53
CA LEU A 6 3.28 18.36 53.89
C LEU A 6 2.21 19.36 53.45
N GLY A 7 2.17 19.65 52.15
CA GLY A 7 1.15 20.48 51.51
C GLY A 7 0.41 19.66 50.47
N LEU A 8 -0.68 19.04 50.88
CA LEU A 8 -1.71 18.52 49.98
C LEU A 8 -2.39 19.70 49.31
N PHE A 9 -2.24 19.85 47.99
CA PHE A 9 -3.26 20.48 47.16
C PHE A 9 -3.41 19.65 45.89
N ALA A 10 -4.44 18.81 45.91
CA ALA A 10 -5.01 18.22 44.72
C ALA A 10 -5.63 19.33 43.87
N ILE A 11 -5.23 19.43 42.61
CA ILE A 11 -6.08 20.02 41.56
C ILE A 11 -6.14 19.00 40.44
N ALA A 12 -7.27 18.31 40.43
CA ALA A 12 -7.71 17.46 39.35
C ALA A 12 -8.25 18.31 38.18
N VAL A 13 -8.29 17.69 37.00
CA VAL A 13 -9.08 18.09 35.82
C VAL A 13 -8.53 19.32 35.09
N SER A 14 -7.91 19.17 33.92
CA SER A 14 -8.69 18.99 32.70
C SER A 14 -7.89 18.24 31.64
N GLY A 15 -8.31 17.00 31.39
CA GLY A 15 -8.04 16.33 30.13
C GLY A 15 -8.79 17.04 29.02
N ALA A 16 -8.09 17.87 28.27
CA ALA A 16 -8.40 18.11 26.87
C ALA A 16 -7.24 17.52 26.07
N VAL A 17 -7.16 16.19 26.04
CA VAL A 17 -6.54 15.54 24.88
C VAL A 17 -7.38 15.99 23.70
N LEU A 18 -6.87 16.94 22.92
CA LEU A 18 -7.35 17.15 21.57
C LEU A 18 -7.26 15.78 20.92
N ALA A 19 -8.41 15.13 20.78
CA ALA A 19 -8.58 14.03 19.87
C ALA A 19 -8.23 14.60 18.50
N CYS A 20 -6.96 14.49 18.11
CA CYS A 20 -6.59 14.43 16.72
C CYS A 20 -7.39 13.23 16.22
N SER A 21 -8.57 13.50 15.66
CA SER A 21 -9.34 12.52 14.95
C SER A 21 -8.45 12.09 13.79
N SER A 22 -7.64 11.08 14.04
CA SER A 22 -7.13 10.19 13.02
C SER A 22 -8.39 9.65 12.36
N THR A 23 -8.90 10.36 11.37
CA THR A 23 -9.44 9.70 10.21
C THR A 23 -8.29 8.81 9.77
N ALA A 24 -8.30 7.57 10.27
CA ALA A 24 -7.64 6.48 9.63
C ALA A 24 -8.29 6.46 8.26
N LEU A 25 -7.72 7.27 7.35
CA LEU A 25 -7.93 7.19 5.93
C LEU A 25 -7.83 5.70 5.69
N LEU A 26 -8.93 5.12 5.22
CA LEU A 26 -9.02 3.74 4.81
C LEU A 26 -8.10 3.61 3.58
N ARG A 27 -6.80 3.71 3.82
CA ARG A 27 -5.73 3.60 2.86
C ARG A 27 -5.69 2.13 2.59
N ARG A 28 -6.38 1.73 1.52
CA ARG A 28 -6.20 0.40 0.97
C ARG A 28 -4.71 0.22 0.75
N ASP A 29 -4.15 -0.78 1.42
CA ASP A 29 -2.77 -1.17 1.20
C ASP A 29 -2.71 -1.75 -0.21
N ILE A 30 -2.06 -1.03 -1.12
CA ILE A 30 -1.86 -1.48 -2.49
C ILE A 30 -0.54 -2.24 -2.52
N SER A 31 -0.54 -3.45 -3.07
CA SER A 31 0.69 -4.22 -3.18
C SER A 31 1.66 -3.51 -4.13
N GLN A 32 2.96 -3.77 -3.96
CA GLN A 32 3.96 -3.25 -4.89
C GLN A 32 3.71 -3.75 -6.33
N GLY A 33 3.23 -4.98 -6.49
CA GLY A 33 2.81 -5.54 -7.77
C GLY A 33 1.65 -4.78 -8.42
N GLU A 34 0.62 -4.42 -7.64
CA GLU A 34 -0.50 -3.60 -8.13
C GLU A 34 0.01 -2.23 -8.59
N LEU A 35 0.87 -1.59 -7.80
CA LEU A 35 1.42 -0.29 -8.12
C LEU A 35 2.23 -0.33 -9.43
N LEU A 36 3.11 -1.33 -9.57
CA LEU A 36 3.91 -1.54 -10.78
C LEU A 36 3.03 -1.84 -11.99
N TYR A 37 2.06 -2.74 -11.87
CA TYR A 37 1.12 -3.06 -12.94
C TYR A 37 0.39 -1.80 -13.42
N ARG A 38 -0.14 -1.04 -12.46
CA ARG A 38 -0.82 0.22 -12.72
C ARG A 38 0.10 1.20 -13.43
N GLN A 39 1.32 1.43 -12.96
CA GLN A 39 2.20 2.47 -13.51
C GLN A 39 2.86 2.07 -14.83
N LYS A 40 3.36 0.84 -14.93
CA LYS A 40 4.17 0.36 -16.06
C LYS A 40 3.29 -0.11 -17.22
N CYS A 41 2.26 -0.92 -16.95
CA CYS A 41 1.48 -1.57 -18.01
C CYS A 41 0.48 -0.63 -18.71
N ARG A 42 0.22 0.57 -18.13
CA ARG A 42 -0.60 1.61 -18.78
C ARG A 42 0.20 2.61 -19.62
N SER A 43 1.54 2.51 -19.63
CA SER A 43 2.40 3.57 -20.15
C SER A 43 2.32 3.73 -21.69
N CYS A 44 2.00 2.66 -22.41
CA CYS A 44 1.97 2.65 -23.88
C CYS A 44 0.57 2.42 -24.47
N HIS A 45 -0.36 1.85 -23.72
CA HIS A 45 -1.74 1.55 -24.14
C HIS A 45 -2.64 1.41 -22.92
N ASN A 46 -3.93 1.15 -23.16
CA ASN A 46 -4.89 0.93 -22.09
C ASN A 46 -4.45 -0.21 -21.18
N LEU A 47 -4.64 -0.02 -19.87
CA LEU A 47 -4.42 -1.05 -18.88
C LEU A 47 -5.48 -2.12 -19.04
N VAL A 48 -5.04 -3.35 -19.31
CA VAL A 48 -5.92 -4.51 -19.38
C VAL A 48 -6.52 -4.75 -17.98
N ASN A 49 -7.69 -5.37 -17.88
CA ASN A 49 -8.25 -5.72 -16.57
C ASN A 49 -7.67 -7.08 -16.16
N PRO A 50 -7.14 -7.28 -14.94
CA PRO A 50 -6.60 -8.55 -14.47
C PRO A 50 -7.50 -9.75 -14.75
N LYS A 51 -8.83 -9.60 -14.61
CA LYS A 51 -9.84 -10.65 -14.81
C LYS A 51 -10.16 -11.02 -16.26
N LYS A 52 -9.41 -10.47 -17.23
CA LYS A 52 -9.67 -10.71 -18.65
C LYS A 52 -8.86 -11.86 -19.24
N LEU A 53 -7.79 -12.27 -18.59
CA LEU A 53 -6.85 -13.27 -19.09
C LEU A 53 -6.65 -14.35 -18.03
N SER A 54 -6.47 -15.60 -18.45
CA SER A 54 -6.04 -16.70 -17.58
C SER A 54 -4.60 -16.50 -17.09
N ASP A 55 -4.17 -17.35 -16.16
CA ASP A 55 -2.78 -17.39 -15.69
C ASP A 55 -1.80 -17.57 -16.86
N GLU A 56 -2.06 -18.54 -17.73
CA GLU A 56 -1.20 -18.85 -18.88
C GLU A 56 -1.16 -17.70 -19.90
N GLU A 57 -2.30 -17.04 -20.12
CA GLU A 57 -2.37 -15.86 -21.00
C GLU A 57 -1.60 -14.68 -20.41
N TRP A 58 -1.61 -14.51 -19.08
CA TRP A 58 -0.83 -13.48 -18.41
C TRP A 58 0.68 -13.75 -18.46
N GLU A 59 1.11 -15.01 -18.30
CA GLU A 59 2.53 -15.39 -18.47
C GLU A 59 3.04 -15.00 -19.86
N LEU A 60 2.30 -15.39 -20.92
CA LEU A 60 2.66 -15.05 -22.30
C LEU A 60 2.66 -13.53 -22.53
N GLN A 61 1.70 -12.82 -21.94
CA GLN A 61 1.59 -11.38 -22.05
C GLN A 61 2.76 -10.67 -21.34
N LEU A 62 3.17 -11.14 -20.17
CA LEU A 62 4.30 -10.60 -19.41
C LEU A 62 5.65 -10.94 -20.06
N GLU A 63 5.79 -12.10 -20.70
CA GLU A 63 6.95 -12.41 -21.54
C GLU A 63 7.04 -11.40 -22.70
N THR A 64 5.95 -11.23 -23.45
CA THR A 64 5.93 -10.40 -24.65
C THR A 64 6.05 -8.90 -24.33
N MET A 65 5.30 -8.42 -23.35
CA MET A 65 5.23 -7.00 -22.99
C MET A 65 6.31 -6.59 -22.00
N GLY A 66 6.77 -7.49 -21.13
CA GLY A 66 7.85 -7.22 -20.19
C GLY A 66 9.15 -6.85 -20.91
N MET A 67 9.49 -7.57 -22.00
CA MET A 67 10.62 -7.22 -22.86
C MET A 67 10.44 -5.85 -23.52
N LYS A 68 9.26 -5.56 -24.07
CA LYS A 68 8.98 -4.29 -24.77
C LYS A 68 8.97 -3.07 -23.83
N SER A 69 8.50 -3.25 -22.61
CA SER A 69 8.43 -2.21 -21.58
C SER A 69 9.68 -2.14 -20.69
N LYS A 70 10.68 -2.98 -20.95
CA LYS A 70 11.95 -3.05 -20.22
C LYS A 70 11.74 -3.28 -18.72
N LEU A 71 10.79 -4.14 -18.35
CA LEU A 71 10.64 -4.57 -16.97
C LEU A 71 11.88 -5.37 -16.56
N SER A 72 12.40 -5.09 -15.37
CA SER A 72 13.35 -5.98 -14.73
C SER A 72 12.67 -7.31 -14.36
N SER A 73 13.44 -8.37 -14.18
CA SER A 73 12.91 -9.67 -13.73
C SER A 73 12.13 -9.56 -12.42
N GLY A 74 12.62 -8.75 -11.48
CA GLY A 74 11.94 -8.50 -10.20
C GLY A 74 10.62 -7.74 -10.34
N GLU A 75 10.57 -6.70 -11.19
CA GLU A 75 9.29 -6.01 -11.48
C GLU A 75 8.30 -6.96 -12.17
N ASN A 76 8.79 -7.81 -13.08
CA ASN A 76 7.95 -8.76 -13.79
C ASN A 76 7.31 -9.78 -12.82
N GLN A 77 8.12 -10.34 -11.90
CA GLN A 77 7.65 -11.26 -10.87
C GLN A 77 6.58 -10.63 -9.95
N LEU A 78 6.81 -9.39 -9.49
CA LEU A 78 5.84 -8.69 -8.62
C LEU A 78 4.51 -8.42 -9.35
N ILE A 79 4.57 -8.09 -10.64
CA ILE A 79 3.36 -7.89 -11.44
C ILE A 79 2.64 -9.23 -11.64
N TRP A 80 3.37 -10.31 -11.91
CA TRP A 80 2.80 -11.65 -12.03
C TRP A 80 2.04 -12.07 -10.78
N GLU A 81 2.65 -11.95 -9.59
CA GLU A 81 2.01 -12.30 -8.31
C GLU A 81 0.72 -11.51 -8.06
N TYR A 82 0.70 -10.25 -8.47
CA TYR A 82 -0.52 -9.44 -8.41
C TYR A 82 -1.59 -9.97 -9.37
N LEU A 83 -1.23 -10.29 -10.62
CA LEU A 83 -2.18 -10.74 -11.63
C LEU A 83 -2.78 -12.10 -11.31
N ALA A 84 -1.95 -13.08 -10.91
CA ALA A 84 -2.40 -14.44 -10.56
C ALA A 84 -3.29 -14.48 -9.29
N SER A 85 -3.26 -13.44 -8.45
CA SER A 85 -4.15 -13.32 -7.29
C SER A 85 -5.44 -12.55 -7.60
N HIS A 86 -5.59 -12.01 -8.82
CA HIS A 86 -6.66 -11.08 -9.17
C HIS A 86 -7.35 -11.37 -10.52
N ASN A 87 -6.96 -12.41 -11.23
CA ASN A 87 -7.59 -12.84 -12.48
C ASN A 87 -8.81 -13.73 -12.28
#